data_AF-A0A1G5XTF9-F1
#
_entry.id   AF-A0A1G5XTF9-F1
#
_cell.length_a   1.000
_cell.length_b   1.000
_cell.length_c   1.000
_cell.angle_alpha   90.00
_cell.angle_beta   90.00
_cell.angle_gamma   90.00
#
_symmetry.space_group_name_H-M   'P 1'
#
loop_
_entity.id
_entity.type
_entity.pdbx_description
1 polymer ?
#
loop_
_entity_poly.entity_id
_entity_poly.type
_entity_poly.pdbx_seq_one_letter_code
_entity_poly.pdbx_strand_id
1 'polypeptide(L)'
;NLSLNFKYYSLSDLVKIKYGKNQKKVQDDENGKYPIFGTGGLMGYSKEYLYDKPSVLIGRKGSIEKVRYIEEPFWTVDTLFYTEVNNIL
;
A
#
# COMPACT_ATOMS: atom_id res chain seq x y z
N ASN A 1 5.38 -32.38 -18.16
CA ASN A 1 6.41 -31.36 -17.85
C ASN A 1 6.07 -30.06 -18.56
N LEU A 2 5.42 -29.12 -17.89
CA LEU A 2 5.34 -27.75 -18.40
C LEU A 2 6.68 -27.08 -18.10
N SER A 3 7.48 -26.76 -19.12
CA SER A 3 8.62 -25.87 -18.94
C SER A 3 8.07 -24.45 -18.74
N LEU A 4 8.06 -23.97 -17.50
CA LEU A 4 7.72 -22.58 -17.20
C LEU A 4 8.92 -21.69 -17.59
N ASN A 5 8.76 -20.91 -18.66
CA ASN A 5 9.72 -19.87 -19.01
C ASN A 5 9.40 -18.61 -18.20
N PHE A 6 10.19 -18.36 -17.15
CA PHE A 6 10.10 -17.13 -16.36
C PHE A 6 10.95 -16.02 -16.99
N LYS A 7 10.42 -14.80 -16.99
CA LYS A 7 11.18 -13.58 -17.26
C LYS A 7 11.50 -12.89 -15.93
N TYR A 8 12.72 -12.41 -15.80
CA TYR A 8 13.16 -11.67 -14.62
C TYR A 8 13.02 -10.17 -14.87
N TYR A 9 12.50 -9.46 -13.87
CA TYR A 9 12.36 -8.01 -13.87
C TYR A 9 12.93 -7.46 -12.57
N SER A 10 13.46 -6.23 -12.61
CA SER A 10 13.74 -5.49 -11.38
C SER A 10 12.44 -5.01 -10.76
N LEU A 11 12.41 -4.81 -9.44
CA LEU A 11 11.21 -4.29 -8.77
C LEU A 11 10.80 -2.92 -9.31
N SER A 12 11.77 -2.08 -9.69
CA SER A 12 11.55 -0.78 -10.32
C SER A 12 10.87 -0.85 -11.68
N ASP A 13 11.02 -1.97 -12.41
CA ASP A 13 10.30 -2.18 -13.67
C ASP A 13 8.81 -2.43 -13.41
N LEU A 14 8.48 -3.04 -12.27
CA LEU A 14 7.13 -3.49 -11.93
C LEU A 14 6.32 -2.45 -11.14
N VAL A 15 6.96 -1.69 -10.25
CA VAL A 15 6.25 -0.79 -9.32
C VAL A 15 7.02 0.50 -9.02
N LYS A 16 6.27 1.55 -8.70
CA LYS A 16 6.80 2.74 -8.01
C LYS A 16 6.45 2.66 -6.53
N ILE A 17 7.44 2.81 -5.66
CA ILE A 17 7.24 2.81 -4.20
C ILE A 17 7.00 4.25 -3.73
N LYS A 18 5.94 4.46 -2.94
CA LYS A 18 5.47 5.77 -2.50
C LYS A 18 5.34 5.82 -0.98
N TYR A 19 5.56 7.00 -0.41
CA TYR A 19 5.39 7.25 1.03
C TYR A 19 3.92 7.47 1.38
N GLY A 20 3.51 6.95 2.53
CA GLY A 20 2.27 7.38 3.15
C GLY A 20 2.30 8.84 3.60
N LYS A 21 1.14 9.33 4.07
CA LYS A 21 0.92 10.73 4.48
C LYS A 21 0.30 10.81 5.86
N ASN A 22 0.55 11.92 6.55
CA ASN A 22 -0.06 12.19 7.85
C ASN A 22 -1.59 12.21 7.76
N GLN A 23 -2.25 11.42 8.61
CA GLN A 23 -3.68 11.17 8.60
C GLN A 23 -4.52 12.18 9.41
N LYS A 24 -3.90 13.08 10.20
CA LYS A 24 -4.61 13.92 11.18
C LYS A 24 -5.78 14.74 10.62
N LYS A 25 -5.71 15.12 9.34
CA LYS A 25 -6.77 15.94 8.69
C LYS A 25 -7.88 15.11 8.05
N VAL A 26 -7.64 13.83 7.81
CA VAL A 26 -8.53 12.93 7.08
C VAL A 26 -9.13 11.85 7.95
N GLN A 27 -8.53 11.57 9.12
CA GLN A 27 -9.03 10.59 10.07
C GLN A 27 -10.39 10.99 10.62
N ASP A 28 -11.33 10.06 10.58
CA ASP A 28 -12.69 10.14 11.08
C ASP A 28 -13.13 8.70 11.36
N ASP A 29 -12.99 8.26 12.61
CA ASP A 29 -13.25 6.86 12.98
C ASP A 29 -14.75 6.55 13.11
N GLU A 30 -15.60 7.59 13.15
CA GLU A 30 -17.06 7.44 13.26
C GLU A 30 -17.72 7.38 11.87
N ASN A 31 -17.28 8.20 10.92
CA ASN A 31 -17.91 8.35 9.60
C ASN A 31 -16.97 8.07 8.42
N GLY A 32 -15.69 7.80 8.67
CA GLY A 32 -14.70 7.49 7.64
C GLY A 32 -15.03 6.20 6.90
N LYS A 33 -14.71 6.19 5.60
CA LYS A 33 -15.01 5.06 4.70
C LYS A 33 -13.77 4.26 4.31
N TYR A 34 -12.60 4.87 4.40
CA TYR A 34 -11.37 4.29 3.88
C TYR A 34 -10.43 3.90 5.02
N PRO A 35 -9.94 2.65 5.05
CA PRO A 35 -9.05 2.19 6.11
C PRO A 35 -7.74 2.97 6.11
N ILE A 36 -7.27 3.34 7.30
CA ILE A 36 -5.94 3.90 7.53
C ILE A 36 -5.01 2.78 7.98
N PHE A 37 -3.94 2.54 7.24
CA PHE A 37 -2.91 1.58 7.61
C PHE A 37 -1.61 2.23 8.04
N GLY A 38 -0.96 1.61 9.03
CA GLY A 38 0.45 1.80 9.32
C GLY A 38 1.16 0.45 9.47
N THR A 39 2.41 0.46 9.90
CA THR A 39 3.19 -0.76 10.16
C THR A 39 2.43 -1.79 11.01
N GLY A 40 1.69 -1.35 12.03
CA GLY A 40 0.92 -2.21 12.94
C GLY A 40 -0.31 -2.87 12.30
N GLY A 41 -0.76 -2.40 11.14
CA GLY A 41 -2.03 -2.80 10.54
C GLY A 41 -3.03 -1.65 10.50
N LEU A 42 -4.32 -1.98 10.59
CA LEU A 42 -5.41 -1.01 10.62
C LEU A 42 -5.27 -0.12 11.86
N MET A 43 -5.36 1.20 11.66
CA MET A 43 -5.21 2.21 12.71
C MET A 43 -6.47 3.04 12.93
N GLY A 44 -7.41 2.99 12.00
CA GLY A 44 -8.61 3.82 12.00
C GLY A 44 -9.19 3.96 10.60
N TYR A 45 -10.10 4.90 10.44
CA TYR A 45 -10.77 5.19 9.17
C TYR A 45 -10.61 6.66 8.79
N SER A 46 -10.68 6.91 7.48
CA SER A 46 -10.52 8.22 6.87
C SER A 46 -11.67 8.54 5.95
N LYS A 47 -12.01 9.83 5.87
CA LYS A 47 -13.02 10.36 4.94
C LYS A 47 -12.49 10.53 3.50
N GLU A 48 -11.18 10.46 3.31
CA GLU A 48 -10.48 10.56 2.03
C GLU A 48 -9.51 9.38 1.87
N TYR A 49 -9.28 8.91 0.64
CA TYR A 49 -8.25 7.92 0.35
C TYR A 49 -6.97 8.60 -0.16
N LEU A 50 -5.83 7.96 0.10
CA LEU A 50 -4.55 8.36 -0.46
C LEU A 50 -4.31 7.73 -1.84
N TYR A 51 -4.78 6.50 -2.02
CA TYR A 51 -4.67 5.74 -3.25
C TYR A 51 -5.83 4.74 -3.38
N ASP A 52 -6.30 4.51 -4.60
CA ASP A 52 -7.56 3.81 -4.90
C ASP A 52 -7.41 2.60 -5.84
N LYS A 53 -6.18 2.12 -6.04
CA LYS A 53 -5.88 0.96 -6.90
C LYS A 53 -5.15 -0.13 -6.11
N PRO A 54 -5.07 -1.36 -6.66
CA PRO A 54 -4.29 -2.43 -6.05
C PRO A 54 -2.87 -2.02 -5.69
N SER A 55 -2.45 -2.40 -4.50
CA SER A 55 -1.15 -2.05 -3.94
C SER A 55 -0.62 -3.10 -2.98
N VAL A 56 0.70 -3.27 -2.97
CA VAL A 56 1.43 -3.93 -1.89
C VAL A 56 1.86 -2.86 -0.89
N LEU A 57 1.47 -3.02 0.37
CA LEU A 57 1.86 -2.19 1.49
C LEU A 57 3.12 -2.78 2.14
N ILE A 58 4.16 -1.97 2.29
CA ILE A 58 5.51 -2.41 2.71
C ILE A 58 5.96 -1.60 3.92
N GLY A 59 6.34 -2.26 5.02
CA GLY A 59 6.85 -1.58 6.21
C GLY A 59 8.13 -0.79 5.92
N ARG A 60 8.26 0.43 6.46
CA ARG A 60 9.44 1.28 6.20
C ARG A 60 10.69 0.92 7.03
N LYS A 61 10.54 0.51 8.30
CA LYS A 61 11.65 0.14 9.21
C LYS A 61 11.18 -0.88 10.25
N GLY A 62 11.98 -1.93 10.51
CA GLY A 62 11.73 -2.93 11.55
C GLY A 62 10.57 -3.91 11.29
N SER A 63 9.67 -3.57 10.37
CA SER A 63 8.51 -4.39 9.98
C SER A 63 8.49 -4.71 8.48
N ILE A 64 9.63 -4.61 7.81
CA ILE A 64 9.74 -4.71 6.35
C ILE A 64 9.29 -6.09 5.84
N GLU A 65 9.37 -7.11 6.69
CA GLU A 65 9.01 -8.50 6.40
C GLU A 65 7.49 -8.74 6.31
N LYS A 66 6.66 -7.81 6.79
CA LYS A 66 5.21 -7.95 6.80
C LYS A 66 4.58 -7.11 5.69
N VAL A 67 4.56 -7.67 4.48
CA VAL A 67 3.83 -7.09 3.34
C VAL A 67 2.34 -7.43 3.41
N ARG A 68 1.50 -6.52 2.91
CA ARG A 68 0.06 -6.72 2.77
C ARG A 68 -0.38 -6.32 1.38
N TYR A 69 -1.35 -7.03 0.81
CA TYR A 69 -1.97 -6.64 -0.46
C TYR A 69 -3.35 -6.04 -0.18
N ILE A 70 -3.69 -4.96 -0.88
CA ILE A 70 -4.97 -4.29 -0.78
C ILE A 70 -5.47 -3.92 -2.17
N GLU A 71 -6.77 -4.11 -2.42
CA GLU A 71 -7.43 -3.78 -3.68
C GLU A 71 -8.45 -2.63 -3.54
N GLU A 72 -8.81 -2.29 -2.31
CA GLU A 72 -9.78 -1.24 -1.99
C GLU A 72 -9.10 0.12 -1.75
N PRO A 73 -9.79 1.26 -1.91
CA PRO A 73 -9.22 2.56 -1.61
C PRO A 73 -8.80 2.69 -0.14
N PHE A 74 -7.62 3.25 0.09
CA PHE A 74 -7.01 3.27 1.41
C PHE A 74 -6.22 4.55 1.67
N TRP A 75 -5.94 4.80 2.94
CA TRP A 75 -4.92 5.75 3.38
C TRP A 75 -3.79 4.98 4.07
N THR A 76 -2.53 5.37 3.83
CA THR A 76 -1.39 4.83 4.58
C THR A 76 -0.55 5.96 5.17
N VAL A 77 0.02 5.74 6.35
CA VAL A 77 0.86 6.72 7.06
C VAL A 77 2.35 6.54 6.76
N ASP A 78 3.19 7.46 7.22
CA ASP A 78 4.63 7.55 6.93
C ASP A 78 5.50 6.36 7.41
N THR A 79 4.91 5.45 8.20
CA THR A 79 5.54 4.19 8.62
C THR A 79 5.39 3.06 7.60
N LEU A 80 4.52 3.24 6.59
CA LEU A 80 4.14 2.19 5.64
C LEU A 80 4.12 2.76 4.20
N PHE A 81 4.91 2.15 3.33
CA PHE A 81 4.92 2.43 1.90
C PHE A 81 3.74 1.77 1.19
N TYR A 82 3.37 2.34 0.04
CA TYR A 82 2.47 1.70 -0.91
C TYR A 82 3.09 1.66 -2.31
N THR A 83 2.62 0.76 -3.17
CA THR A 83 3.10 0.61 -4.54
C THR A 83 2.07 1.12 -5.54
N GLU A 84 2.52 1.89 -6.52
CA GLU A 84 1.79 2.09 -7.77
C GLU A 84 2.28 1.03 -8.77
N VAL A 85 1.42 0.08 -9.15
CA VAL A 85 1.78 -1.02 -10.06
C VAL A 85 1.80 -0.53 -11.51
N ASN A 86 2.86 -0.87 -12.24
CA ASN A 86 3.00 -0.56 -13.66
C ASN A 86 2.24 -1.61 -14.49
N ASN A 87 1.17 -1.19 -15.17
CA ASN A 87 0.31 -2.08 -15.97
C ASN A 87 0.75 -2.22 -17.45
N ILE A 88 2.00 -1.89 -17.78
CA ILE A 88 2.48 -1.74 -19.19
C ILE A 88 3.43 -2.88 -19.59
N LEU A 89 3.55 -3.93 -18.77
CA LEU A 89 4.31 -5.16 -19.08
C LEU A 89 3.37 -6.29 -19.50
#